data_AF-A0A8S2ECP6-F1
#
_entry.id   AF-A0A8S2ECP6-F1
#
_cell.length_a   1.000
_cell.length_b   1.000
_cell.length_c   1.000
_cell.angle_alpha   90.00
_cell.angle_beta   90.00
_cell.angle_gamma   90.00
#
_symmetry.space_group_name_H-M   'P 1'
#
loop_
_entity.id
_entity.type
_entity.pdbx_description
1 polymer ?
#
loop_
_entity_poly.entity_id
_entity_poly.type
_entity_poly.pdbx_seq_one_letter_code
_entity_poly.pdbx_strand_id
1 'polypeptide(L)'
;YKLERLNLLHVKRTIDYPTQVPTSKMPGIREDIKSMAKHVAQNFTEKTSTSKGFFQYMRKRLNLTPDVNQQVKPTPKPDMAEIFGSTYVPLSCRLIEEGLTSIDKLALLQQDVAQRGYVGYEDLYSCNTSPSSSRQTATSSNSPLTILVVFIGGCTHSELNALRLLGMSKQSAWQFYFAPTSVWTHGRLLQEIENSQ
;
A
#
# COMPACT_ATOMS: atom_id res chain seq x y z
N TYR A 1 -21.70 32.17 -4.54
CA TYR A 1 -21.16 33.30 -3.75
C TYR A 1 -20.86 32.91 -2.30
N LYS A 2 -19.76 32.19 -2.00
CA LYS A 2 -19.05 32.28 -0.70
C LYS A 2 -17.76 31.43 -0.53
N LEU A 3 -16.98 31.15 -1.57
CA LEU A 3 -15.68 30.48 -1.40
C LEU A 3 -14.50 31.17 -2.12
N GLU A 4 -14.72 32.30 -2.78
CA GLU A 4 -13.64 33.11 -3.41
C GLU A 4 -12.83 33.97 -2.41
N ARG A 5 -13.06 33.84 -1.09
CA ARG A 5 -12.35 34.65 -0.07
C ARG A 5 -11.20 33.96 0.65
N LEU A 6 -10.75 32.81 0.15
CA LEU A 6 -9.51 32.18 0.61
C LEU A 6 -8.59 31.99 -0.60
N ASN A 7 -7.70 32.97 -0.80
CA ASN A 7 -6.58 32.94 -1.75
C ASN A 7 -5.58 31.82 -1.39
N LEU A 8 -5.98 30.55 -1.40
CA LEU A 8 -5.15 29.43 -0.98
C LEU A 8 -4.90 28.36 -2.03
N LEU A 9 -5.21 28.61 -3.30
CA LEU A 9 -4.76 27.77 -4.41
C LEU A 9 -4.37 28.63 -5.61
N HIS A 10 -3.28 29.40 -5.45
CA HIS A 10 -2.40 29.61 -6.59
C HIS A 10 -1.73 28.27 -6.88
N VAL A 11 -2.35 27.47 -7.75
CA VAL A 11 -1.64 26.38 -8.45
C VAL A 11 -0.65 27.06 -9.39
N LYS A 12 0.48 27.50 -8.84
CA LYS A 12 1.69 27.74 -9.62
C LYS A 12 2.12 26.37 -10.12
N ARG A 13 1.86 26.13 -11.42
CA ARG A 13 2.73 25.27 -12.23
C ARG A 13 4.16 25.72 -11.93
N THR A 14 4.90 24.91 -11.20
CA THR A 14 6.32 25.10 -10.90
C THR A 14 6.96 23.90 -11.59
N ILE A 15 7.26 23.99 -12.89
CA ILE A 15 8.54 24.45 -13.46
C ILE A 15 9.71 23.86 -12.67
N ASP A 16 10.46 23.02 -13.36
CA ASP A 16 11.68 22.36 -12.92
C ASP A 16 12.61 23.34 -12.21
N TYR A 17 12.88 23.09 -10.93
CA TYR A 17 14.06 23.65 -10.28
C TYR A 17 15.20 22.66 -10.48
N PRO A 18 16.34 23.06 -11.07
CA PRO A 18 17.54 22.25 -10.97
C PRO A 18 17.95 22.23 -9.49
N THR A 19 17.94 21.03 -8.90
CA THR A 19 18.50 20.78 -7.57
C THR A 19 19.96 21.18 -7.59
N GLN A 20 20.28 22.39 -7.14
CA GLN A 20 21.66 22.75 -6.81
C GLN A 20 22.04 22.00 -5.54
N VAL A 21 22.75 20.90 -5.73
CA VAL A 21 23.38 20.13 -4.66
C VAL A 21 24.43 21.03 -4.01
N PRO A 22 24.38 21.30 -2.69
CA PRO A 22 25.46 22.04 -2.03
C PRO A 22 26.74 21.20 -2.10
N THR A 23 27.68 21.61 -2.95
CA THR A 23 29.02 21.02 -3.01
C THR A 23 29.88 21.57 -1.86
N SER A 24 29.62 21.13 -0.62
CA SER A 24 30.64 21.22 0.42
C SER A 24 31.60 20.03 0.25
N LYS A 25 32.82 20.34 -0.19
CA LYS A 25 33.91 19.36 -0.31
C LYS A 25 34.46 19.07 1.09
N MET A 26 33.94 18.04 1.75
CA MET A 26 34.55 17.41 2.92
C MET A 26 35.02 15.99 2.52
N PRO A 27 36.33 15.78 2.27
CA PRO A 27 36.86 14.50 1.85
C PRO A 27 37.03 13.60 3.08
N GLY A 28 36.19 12.59 3.23
CA GLY A 28 36.30 11.59 4.30
C GLY A 28 34.99 10.87 4.60
N ILE A 29 33.90 11.61 4.74
CA ILE A 29 32.59 11.08 5.18
C ILE A 29 31.85 10.32 4.04
N ARG A 30 32.30 10.46 2.80
CA ARG A 30 31.62 9.89 1.62
C ARG A 30 31.75 8.38 1.50
N GLU A 31 32.87 7.79 1.93
CA GLU A 31 33.06 6.34 1.75
C GLU A 31 32.34 5.52 2.82
N ASP A 32 32.23 6.04 4.04
CA ASP A 32 31.47 5.39 5.11
C ASP A 32 29.96 5.39 4.81
N ILE A 33 29.43 6.52 4.32
CA ILE A 33 28.01 6.63 3.92
C ILE A 33 27.71 5.73 2.71
N LYS A 34 28.61 5.66 1.72
CA LYS A 34 28.45 4.74 0.58
C LYS A 34 28.53 3.27 1.01
N SER A 35 29.45 2.92 1.90
CA SER A 35 29.60 1.57 2.44
C SER A 35 28.35 1.14 3.21
N MET A 36 27.83 2.02 4.06
CA MET A 36 26.55 1.84 4.76
C MET A 36 25.38 1.69 3.78
N ALA A 37 25.26 2.59 2.81
CA ALA A 37 24.20 2.52 1.79
C ALA A 37 24.27 1.22 0.97
N LYS A 38 25.48 0.77 0.65
CA LYS A 38 25.73 -0.49 -0.06
C LYS A 38 25.37 -1.70 0.80
N HIS A 39 25.70 -1.70 2.08
CA HIS A 39 25.30 -2.76 3.02
C HIS A 39 23.78 -2.82 3.21
N VAL A 40 23.12 -1.67 3.34
CA VAL A 40 21.66 -1.59 3.44
C VAL A 40 21.00 -2.09 2.15
N ALA A 41 21.48 -1.66 0.99
CA ALA A 41 20.97 -2.11 -0.30
C ALA A 41 21.22 -3.61 -0.53
N GLN A 42 22.38 -4.15 -0.13
CA GLN A 42 22.70 -5.56 -0.24
C GLN A 42 21.81 -6.41 0.69
N ASN A 43 21.63 -5.99 1.94
CA ASN A 43 20.71 -6.63 2.88
C ASN A 43 19.25 -6.57 2.41
N PHE A 44 18.85 -5.50 1.74
CA PHE A 44 17.54 -5.41 1.11
C PHE A 44 17.43 -6.38 -0.07
N THR A 45 18.43 -6.41 -0.95
CA THR A 45 18.48 -7.28 -2.13
C THR A 45 18.43 -8.76 -1.75
N GLU A 46 19.21 -9.20 -0.77
CA GLU A 46 19.22 -10.58 -0.26
C GLU A 46 17.88 -10.97 0.39
N LYS A 47 17.21 -10.02 1.07
CA LYS A 47 15.87 -10.22 1.65
C LYS A 47 14.72 -10.16 0.63
N THR A 48 14.94 -9.59 -0.55
CA THR A 48 13.93 -9.45 -1.63
C THR A 48 13.93 -10.57 -2.66
N SER A 49 14.72 -11.64 -2.45
CA SER A 49 14.62 -12.85 -3.28
C SER A 49 13.28 -13.55 -3.01
N THR A 50 12.22 -13.07 -3.64
CA THR A 50 10.90 -13.70 -3.59
C THR A 50 11.01 -15.07 -4.23
N SER A 51 10.97 -16.12 -3.40
CA SER A 51 10.96 -17.50 -3.86
C SER A 51 9.88 -17.71 -4.93
N LYS A 52 10.20 -18.48 -5.98
CA LYS A 52 9.35 -18.74 -7.17
C LYS A 52 7.92 -19.25 -6.84
N GLY A 53 7.63 -19.58 -5.58
CA GLY A 53 6.31 -19.98 -5.09
C GLY A 53 5.53 -18.94 -4.28
N PHE A 54 6.12 -17.81 -3.85
CA PHE A 54 5.47 -16.87 -2.93
C PHE A 54 4.17 -16.30 -3.50
N PHE A 55 4.22 -15.75 -4.72
CA PHE A 55 3.04 -15.17 -5.34
C PHE A 55 1.95 -16.23 -5.60
N GLN A 56 2.31 -17.44 -5.98
CA GLN A 56 1.33 -18.52 -6.18
C GLN A 56 0.65 -18.92 -4.86
N TYR A 57 1.42 -18.98 -3.78
CA TYR A 57 0.90 -19.21 -2.44
C TYR A 57 -0.06 -18.09 -2.03
N MET A 58 0.36 -16.83 -2.14
CA MET A 58 -0.46 -15.66 -1.80
C MET A 58 -1.70 -15.55 -2.68
N ARG A 59 -1.60 -15.84 -3.97
CA ARG A 59 -2.73 -15.87 -4.91
C ARG A 59 -3.84 -16.79 -4.42
N LYS A 60 -3.50 -18.01 -4.00
CA LYS A 60 -4.47 -18.98 -3.47
C LYS A 60 -4.94 -18.57 -2.07
N ARG A 61 -4.03 -18.12 -1.21
CA ARG A 61 -4.31 -17.79 0.19
C ARG A 61 -5.26 -16.60 0.35
N LEU A 62 -5.09 -15.58 -0.49
CA LEU A 62 -5.86 -14.32 -0.46
C LEU A 62 -6.89 -14.21 -1.58
N ASN A 63 -7.12 -15.27 -2.34
CA ASN A 63 -8.01 -15.27 -3.50
C ASN A 63 -7.75 -14.08 -4.45
N LEU A 64 -6.49 -13.89 -4.84
CA LEU A 64 -6.10 -12.73 -5.68
C LEU A 64 -6.63 -12.84 -7.11
N THR A 65 -6.97 -14.04 -7.56
CA THR A 65 -7.58 -14.28 -8.87
C THR A 65 -8.88 -15.02 -8.62
N PRO A 66 -10.04 -14.37 -8.75
CA PRO A 66 -11.31 -15.07 -8.59
C PRO A 66 -11.44 -16.15 -9.66
N ASP A 67 -11.98 -17.31 -9.29
CA ASP A 67 -12.14 -18.42 -10.21
C ASP A 67 -13.23 -18.09 -11.25
N VAL A 68 -12.87 -18.17 -12.53
CA VAL A 68 -13.77 -17.89 -13.67
C VAL A 68 -15.03 -18.77 -13.67
N ASN A 69 -14.94 -19.95 -13.08
CA ASN A 69 -16.05 -20.91 -12.96
C ASN A 69 -17.02 -20.60 -11.80
N GLN A 70 -16.65 -19.70 -10.88
CA GLN A 70 -17.60 -19.06 -9.96
C GLN A 70 -18.25 -17.88 -10.68
N GLN A 71 -18.97 -18.17 -11.77
CA GLN A 71 -19.82 -17.16 -12.38
C GLN A 71 -20.93 -16.77 -11.39
N VAL A 72 -20.79 -15.53 -10.88
CA VAL A 72 -21.89 -14.61 -10.63
C VAL A 72 -23.01 -15.17 -9.76
N LYS A 73 -22.70 -15.46 -8.49
CA LYS A 73 -23.67 -15.05 -7.47
C LYS A 73 -23.46 -13.55 -7.29
N PRO A 74 -24.45 -12.69 -7.58
CA PRO A 74 -24.35 -11.27 -7.26
C PRO A 74 -24.18 -11.16 -5.75
N THR A 75 -22.93 -10.99 -5.32
CA THR A 75 -22.65 -10.70 -3.92
C THR A 75 -23.14 -9.28 -3.66
N PRO A 76 -23.81 -9.03 -2.53
CA PRO A 76 -24.29 -7.69 -2.18
C PRO A 76 -23.15 -6.68 -1.96
N LYS A 77 -21.90 -7.15 -1.84
CA LYS A 77 -20.69 -6.35 -1.69
C LYS A 77 -19.93 -6.29 -3.04
N PRO A 78 -19.57 -5.09 -3.54
CA PRO A 78 -18.72 -4.95 -4.72
C PRO A 78 -17.34 -5.54 -4.44
N ASP A 79 -16.82 -6.33 -5.38
CA ASP A 79 -15.50 -6.95 -5.26
C ASP A 79 -14.43 -6.07 -5.91
N MET A 80 -13.27 -5.93 -5.25
CA MET A 80 -12.16 -5.14 -5.76
C MET A 80 -11.64 -5.63 -7.12
N ALA A 81 -11.91 -6.90 -7.45
CA ALA A 81 -11.54 -7.52 -8.73
C ALA A 81 -12.19 -6.81 -9.93
N GLU A 82 -13.34 -6.15 -9.74
CA GLU A 82 -14.06 -5.42 -10.80
C GLU A 82 -13.16 -4.35 -11.46
N ILE A 83 -12.25 -3.75 -10.71
CA ILE A 83 -11.31 -2.74 -11.23
C ILE A 83 -10.35 -3.32 -12.29
N PHE A 84 -10.08 -4.62 -12.25
CA PHE A 84 -9.22 -5.34 -13.19
C PHE A 84 -10.02 -6.33 -14.05
N GLY A 85 -11.28 -6.01 -14.36
CA GLY A 85 -12.13 -6.86 -15.21
C GLY A 85 -12.38 -8.24 -14.61
N SER A 86 -12.46 -8.33 -13.28
CA SER A 86 -12.69 -9.56 -12.53
C SER A 86 -11.62 -10.63 -12.71
N THR A 87 -10.39 -10.24 -13.08
CA THR A 87 -9.27 -11.19 -13.25
C THR A 87 -8.28 -11.17 -12.09
N TYR A 88 -8.19 -10.05 -11.38
CA TYR A 88 -7.15 -9.86 -10.38
C TYR A 88 -7.55 -8.84 -9.31
N VAL A 89 -7.15 -9.09 -8.08
CA VAL A 89 -7.15 -8.10 -7.00
C VAL A 89 -5.70 -7.83 -6.61
N PRO A 90 -5.26 -6.56 -6.54
CA PRO A 90 -3.91 -6.23 -6.09
C PRO A 90 -3.63 -6.83 -4.72
N LEU A 91 -2.46 -7.47 -4.61
CA LEU A 91 -2.01 -8.07 -3.35
C LEU A 91 -2.04 -7.05 -2.21
N SER A 92 -1.57 -5.82 -2.46
CA SER A 92 -1.61 -4.69 -1.52
C SER A 92 -3.03 -4.41 -1.00
N CYS A 93 -4.01 -4.34 -1.90
CA CYS A 93 -5.40 -4.08 -1.54
C CYS A 93 -6.02 -5.21 -0.71
N ARG A 94 -5.75 -6.49 -1.03
CA ARG A 94 -6.25 -7.63 -0.22
C ARG A 94 -5.60 -7.69 1.16
N LEU A 95 -4.31 -7.38 1.27
CA LEU A 95 -3.64 -7.31 2.57
C LEU A 95 -4.26 -6.24 3.48
N ILE A 96 -4.58 -5.07 2.91
CA ILE A 96 -5.29 -4.01 3.63
C ILE A 96 -6.67 -4.50 4.07
N GLU A 97 -7.44 -5.14 3.20
CA GLU A 97 -8.76 -5.68 3.56
C GLU A 97 -8.69 -6.73 4.68
N GLU A 98 -7.74 -7.65 4.63
CA GLU A 98 -7.54 -8.65 5.70
C GLU A 98 -7.18 -7.98 7.03
N GLY A 99 -6.29 -6.98 7.02
CA GLY A 99 -5.92 -6.23 8.22
C GLY A 99 -7.07 -5.45 8.85
N LEU A 100 -7.96 -4.90 8.01
CA LEU A 100 -9.18 -4.21 8.47
C LEU A 100 -10.26 -5.16 8.96
N THR A 101 -10.30 -6.39 8.43
CA THR A 101 -11.30 -7.39 8.79
C THR A 101 -10.92 -8.12 10.08
N SER A 102 -9.67 -8.53 10.22
CA SER A 102 -9.18 -9.25 11.39
C SER A 102 -7.66 -9.19 11.50
N ILE A 103 -7.17 -8.48 12.51
CA ILE A 103 -5.74 -8.41 12.84
C ILE A 103 -5.17 -9.81 13.10
N ASP A 104 -5.95 -10.70 13.75
CA ASP A 104 -5.54 -12.07 14.06
C ASP A 104 -5.31 -12.90 12.77
N LYS A 105 -6.19 -12.77 11.77
CA LYS A 105 -6.00 -13.45 10.48
C LYS A 105 -4.72 -12.98 9.78
N LEU A 106 -4.45 -11.68 9.85
CA LEU A 106 -3.26 -11.09 9.26
C LEU A 106 -1.98 -11.58 9.96
N ALA A 107 -1.99 -11.68 11.29
CA ALA A 107 -0.90 -12.24 12.08
C ALA A 107 -0.64 -13.72 11.78
N LEU A 108 -1.70 -14.52 11.62
CA LEU A 108 -1.58 -15.91 11.19
C LEU A 108 -0.99 -16.04 9.78
N LEU A 109 -1.39 -15.15 8.86
CA LEU A 109 -0.82 -15.09 7.52
C LEU A 109 0.68 -14.74 7.57
N GLN A 110 1.07 -13.79 8.42
CA GLN A 110 2.48 -13.44 8.64
C GLN A 110 3.28 -14.65 9.13
N GLN A 111 2.77 -15.37 10.14
CA GLN A 111 3.42 -16.57 10.66
C GLN A 111 3.54 -17.66 9.60
N ASP A 112 2.48 -17.87 8.81
CA ASP A 112 2.44 -18.83 7.70
C ASP A 112 3.49 -18.51 6.63
N VAL A 113 3.67 -17.23 6.29
CA VAL A 113 4.63 -16.73 5.31
C VAL A 113 6.06 -16.88 5.84
N ALA A 114 6.29 -16.52 7.10
CA ALA A 114 7.58 -16.64 7.76
C ALA A 114 8.05 -18.11 7.89
N GLN A 115 7.16 -19.02 8.28
CA GLN A 115 7.47 -20.46 8.37
C GLN A 115 7.86 -21.07 7.01
N ARG A 116 7.36 -20.50 5.91
CA ARG A 116 7.69 -20.92 4.55
C ARG A 116 8.97 -20.29 4.01
N GLY A 117 9.68 -19.51 4.84
CA GLY A 117 10.92 -18.83 4.47
C GLY A 117 10.71 -17.70 3.47
N TYR A 118 9.48 -17.19 3.32
CA TYR A 118 9.22 -16.02 2.50
C TYR A 118 9.57 -14.77 3.33
N VAL A 119 10.60 -14.05 2.89
CA VAL A 119 11.05 -12.80 3.51
C VAL A 119 10.38 -11.63 2.79
N GLY A 120 9.97 -10.60 3.54
CA GLY A 120 9.37 -9.38 2.98
C GLY A 120 7.95 -9.07 3.44
N TYR A 121 7.47 -9.68 4.52
CA TYR A 121 6.23 -9.28 5.18
C TYR A 121 6.54 -8.55 6.49
N GLU A 122 5.92 -7.39 6.66
CA GLU A 122 6.27 -6.41 7.69
C GLU A 122 5.77 -6.83 9.07
N ASP A 123 6.55 -6.48 10.09
CA ASP A 123 6.18 -6.69 11.48
C ASP A 123 4.89 -5.91 11.80
N LEU A 124 3.84 -6.64 12.16
CA LEU A 124 2.60 -6.05 12.68
C LEU A 124 2.87 -5.39 14.03
N TYR A 125 3.25 -4.13 14.01
CA TYR A 125 3.24 -3.29 15.20
C TYR A 125 1.82 -2.78 15.44
N SER A 126 1.07 -3.49 16.28
CA SER A 126 -0.10 -2.90 16.93
C SER A 126 0.39 -1.90 17.97
N CYS A 127 0.57 -0.64 17.56
CA CYS A 127 0.80 0.46 18.49
C CYS A 127 -0.54 0.86 19.16
N ASN A 128 -1.15 -0.07 19.88
CA ASN A 128 -2.14 0.27 20.89
C ASN A 128 -1.40 0.88 22.10
N THR A 129 -0.84 2.09 21.95
CA THR A 129 -0.49 2.93 23.10
C THR A 129 -1.77 3.56 23.65
N SER A 130 -2.62 2.72 24.24
CA SER A 130 -3.54 3.18 25.27
C SER A 130 -3.84 2.04 26.24
N PRO A 131 -3.35 2.12 27.49
CA PRO A 131 -3.70 1.19 28.54
C PRO A 131 -5.01 1.69 29.17
N SER A 132 -6.16 1.41 28.57
CA SER A 132 -7.44 1.29 29.30
C SER A 132 -8.60 1.07 28.34
N SER A 133 -9.44 0.11 28.70
CA SER A 133 -10.90 0.07 28.45
C SER A 133 -11.43 0.92 27.30
N SER A 134 -11.18 0.49 26.07
CA SER A 134 -12.26 0.33 25.10
C SER A 134 -11.75 -0.53 23.96
N ARG A 135 -11.88 -1.86 24.12
CA ARG A 135 -12.51 -2.59 23.01
C ARG A 135 -13.76 -1.78 22.74
N GLN A 136 -13.78 -1.04 21.63
CA GLN A 136 -15.00 -0.47 21.12
C GLN A 136 -15.94 -1.65 20.93
N THR A 137 -16.73 -1.94 21.98
CA THR A 137 -18.12 -2.26 21.81
C THR A 137 -18.59 -1.33 20.71
N ALA A 138 -19.09 -1.93 19.64
CA ALA A 138 -19.83 -1.29 18.57
C ALA A 138 -21.01 -0.51 19.18
N THR A 139 -20.69 0.63 19.78
CA THR A 139 -21.61 1.56 20.40
C THR A 139 -21.87 2.61 19.35
N SER A 140 -22.88 2.30 18.53
CA SER A 140 -23.90 3.27 18.12
C SER A 140 -23.38 4.61 17.62
N SER A 141 -22.37 4.59 16.75
CA SER A 141 -22.13 5.69 15.82
C SER A 141 -22.16 5.08 14.43
N ASN A 142 -23.21 5.41 13.66
CA ASN A 142 -23.38 4.99 12.26
C ASN A 142 -22.34 5.65 11.32
N SER A 143 -21.21 6.12 11.84
CA SER A 143 -20.17 6.83 11.10
C SER A 143 -19.10 5.84 10.65
N PRO A 144 -18.63 5.93 9.39
CA PRO A 144 -17.57 5.07 8.89
C PRO A 144 -16.25 5.33 9.64
N LEU A 145 -15.53 4.25 9.96
CA LEU A 145 -14.14 4.24 10.41
C LEU A 145 -13.26 4.94 9.37
N THR A 146 -12.51 5.95 9.80
CA THR A 146 -11.56 6.65 8.94
C THR A 146 -10.23 5.91 8.89
N ILE A 147 -9.74 5.61 7.68
CA ILE A 147 -8.53 4.83 7.45
C ILE A 147 -7.58 5.65 6.57
N LEU A 148 -6.35 5.86 7.06
CA LEU A 148 -5.26 6.43 6.27
C LEU A 148 -4.40 5.30 5.70
N VAL A 149 -4.32 5.21 4.38
CA VAL A 149 -3.45 4.26 3.68
C VAL A 149 -2.25 5.01 3.12
N VAL A 150 -1.05 4.62 3.58
CA VAL A 150 0.22 5.20 3.13
C VAL A 150 0.90 4.19 2.21
N PHE A 151 1.21 4.61 0.98
CA PHE A 151 1.96 3.78 0.03
C PHE A 151 3.39 4.31 -0.08
N ILE A 152 4.35 3.56 0.47
CA ILE A 152 5.78 3.87 0.40
C ILE A 152 6.37 3.19 -0.84
N GLY A 153 7.04 3.95 -1.70
CA GLY A 153 7.48 3.48 -3.02
C GLY A 153 6.46 3.74 -4.14
N GLY A 154 5.28 4.24 -3.76
CA GLY A 154 4.21 4.69 -4.64
C GLY A 154 3.13 3.65 -4.90
N CYS A 155 2.08 4.06 -5.60
CA CYS A 155 0.94 3.19 -5.93
C CYS A 155 0.40 3.49 -7.33
N THR A 156 -0.47 2.61 -7.82
CA THR A 156 -1.18 2.77 -9.08
C THR A 156 -2.59 3.32 -8.87
N HIS A 157 -3.15 3.93 -9.92
CA HIS A 157 -4.55 4.36 -9.90
C HIS A 157 -5.52 3.18 -9.67
N SER A 158 -5.18 2.00 -10.16
CA SER A 158 -6.00 0.81 -9.99
C SER A 158 -6.05 0.34 -8.53
N GLU A 159 -4.95 0.43 -7.79
CA GLU A 159 -4.94 0.15 -6.34
C GLU A 159 -5.81 1.15 -5.56
N LEU A 160 -5.68 2.44 -5.87
CA LEU A 160 -6.50 3.49 -5.25
C LEU A 160 -8.00 3.26 -5.53
N ASN A 161 -8.34 2.91 -6.76
CA ASN A 161 -9.73 2.69 -7.15
C ASN A 161 -10.31 1.41 -6.55
N ALA A 162 -9.50 0.35 -6.39
CA ALA A 162 -9.91 -0.87 -5.70
C ALA A 162 -10.30 -0.58 -4.24
N LEU A 163 -9.46 0.17 -3.51
CA LEU A 163 -9.76 0.53 -2.12
C LEU A 163 -10.93 1.53 -2.01
N ARG A 164 -11.09 2.44 -2.97
CA ARG A 164 -12.28 3.30 -3.04
C ARG A 164 -13.55 2.47 -3.22
N LEU A 165 -13.54 1.51 -4.15
CA LEU A 165 -14.67 0.61 -4.38
C LEU A 165 -15.03 -0.17 -3.11
N LEU A 166 -14.01 -0.64 -2.39
CA LEU A 166 -14.16 -1.31 -1.10
C LEU A 166 -14.84 -0.40 -0.04
N GLY A 167 -14.45 0.88 0.04
CA GLY A 167 -15.05 1.86 0.94
C GLY A 167 -16.44 2.36 0.52
N MET A 168 -16.76 2.32 -0.77
CA MET A 168 -18.03 2.82 -1.32
C MET A 168 -19.21 1.85 -1.13
N SER A 169 -18.97 0.60 -0.71
CA SER A 169 -20.06 -0.33 -0.43
C SER A 169 -21.01 0.24 0.63
N LYS A 170 -22.33 0.12 0.43
CA LYS A 170 -23.36 0.62 1.36
C LYS A 170 -23.28 -0.01 2.76
N GLN A 171 -22.58 -1.14 2.88
CA GLN A 171 -22.32 -1.86 4.13
C GLN A 171 -20.89 -1.63 4.64
N SER A 172 -20.08 -0.86 3.92
CA SER A 172 -18.70 -0.57 4.31
C SER A 172 -18.69 0.41 5.46
N ALA A 173 -18.03 0.02 6.54
CA ALA A 173 -17.76 0.89 7.65
C ALA A 173 -16.46 1.69 7.43
N TRP A 174 -15.97 1.86 6.19
CA TRP A 174 -14.60 2.32 5.92
C TRP A 174 -14.56 3.52 5.00
N GLN A 175 -13.95 4.61 5.48
CA GLN A 175 -13.67 5.82 4.73
C GLN A 175 -12.15 5.95 4.52
N PHE A 176 -11.69 5.77 3.28
CA PHE A 176 -10.28 5.77 2.95
C PHE A 176 -9.74 7.16 2.58
N TYR A 177 -8.58 7.50 3.14
CA TYR A 177 -7.69 8.57 2.71
C TYR A 177 -6.37 7.98 2.26
N PHE A 178 -5.78 8.53 1.20
CA PHE A 178 -4.58 7.97 0.58
C PHE A 178 -3.45 8.98 0.63
N ALA A 179 -2.28 8.53 1.09
CA ALA A 179 -1.04 9.28 1.09
C ALA A 179 0.07 8.47 0.39
N PRO A 180 0.05 8.38 -0.95
CA PRO A 180 1.12 7.73 -1.70
C PRO A 180 2.34 8.65 -1.85
N THR A 181 3.55 8.11 -1.78
CA THR A 181 4.78 8.87 -2.07
C THR A 181 4.84 9.33 -3.54
N SER A 182 4.27 8.53 -4.44
CA SER A 182 4.16 8.83 -5.87
C SER A 182 3.04 7.98 -6.48
N VAL A 183 2.46 8.46 -7.58
CA VAL A 183 1.52 7.67 -8.38
C VAL A 183 2.23 7.19 -9.64
N TRP A 184 2.27 5.86 -9.82
CA TRP A 184 2.93 5.17 -10.90
C TRP A 184 1.94 4.67 -11.95
N THR A 185 2.40 4.71 -13.19
CA THR A 185 1.82 3.99 -14.32
C THR A 185 2.92 3.11 -14.92
N HIS A 186 2.53 2.10 -15.69
CA HIS A 186 3.50 1.22 -16.36
C HIS A 186 4.51 2.00 -17.19
N GLY A 187 4.06 2.98 -17.99
CA GLY A 187 4.93 3.81 -18.82
C GLY A 187 5.92 4.63 -17.98
N ARG A 188 5.46 5.25 -16.89
CA ARG A 188 6.34 6.02 -15.99
C ARG A 188 7.38 5.12 -15.33
N LEU A 189 6.98 3.93 -14.90
CA LEU A 189 7.91 2.96 -14.28
C LEU A 189 8.99 2.52 -15.26
N LEU A 190 8.63 2.16 -16.49
CA LEU A 190 9.62 1.76 -17.49
C LEU A 190 10.57 2.90 -17.85
N GLN A 191 10.04 4.11 -18.02
CA GLN A 191 10.85 5.28 -18.34
C GLN A 191 11.85 5.63 -17.22
N GLU A 192 11.46 5.53 -15.96
CA GLU A 192 12.36 5.77 -14.83
C GLU A 192 13.45 4.68 -14.73
N ILE A 193 13.13 3.43 -15.06
CA ILE A 193 14.12 2.34 -15.14
C ILE A 193 15.11 2.59 -16.28
N GLU A 194 14.63 3.01 -17.45
CA GLU A 194 15.48 3.34 -18.60
C GLU A 194 16.40 4.52 -18.30
N ASN A 195 15.88 5.58 -17.68
CA ASN A 195 16.66 6.76 -17.29
C ASN A 195 17.64 6.50 -16.13
N SER A 196 17.53 5.37 -15.43
CA SER A 196 18.40 5.00 -14.31
C SER A 196 19.62 4.17 -14.74
N GLN A 197 19.74 3.81 -16.02
CA GLN A 197 20.91 3.14 -16.62
C GLN A 197 21.93 4.17 -17.11
#